data_AF-A0A967L386-F1
#
_entry.id   AF-A0A967L386-F1
#
_cell.length_a   1.000
_cell.length_b   1.000
_cell.length_c   1.000
_cell.angle_alpha   90.00
_cell.angle_beta   90.00
_cell.angle_gamma   90.00
#
_symmetry.space_group_name_H-M   'P 1'
#
loop_
_entity.id
_entity.type
_entity.pdbx_description
1 polymer ?
#
loop_
_entity_poly.entity_id
_entity_poly.type
_entity_poly.pdbx_seq_one_letter_code
_entity_poly.pdbx_strand_id
1 'polypeptide(L)'
;IKELYSLILFSGTDPDPMSRDSVRQKPFIDRQYFNFQYGRPERGERVIDSQFATSTKYVSTTMRGDETMFGVNFADGRIKGYGIRNPRGGEKKFYVLYVRSNKDYGKNDFKDNGDGTVTDKATGLMWMKVDSGKLKAGKNKDGKLNWQEALNWAENLKYAGYSDWRLPNVKELQSIVDYTRSPATTD
;
A
#
# COMPACT_ATOMS: atom_id res chain seq x y z
N ILE A 1 -8.92 0.65 4.00
CA ILE A 1 -7.45 0.96 3.91
C ILE A 1 -7.08 1.62 2.59
N LYS A 2 -7.61 1.14 1.46
CA LYS A 2 -7.35 1.70 0.12
C LYS A 2 -7.68 3.21 0.03
N GLU A 3 -8.74 3.64 0.70
CA GLU A 3 -9.16 5.05 0.78
C GLU A 3 -8.11 5.93 1.43
N LEU A 4 -7.61 5.51 2.59
CA LEU A 4 -6.60 6.27 3.34
C LEU A 4 -5.26 6.26 2.62
N TYR A 5 -4.89 5.12 2.02
CA TYR A 5 -3.69 5.00 1.20
C TYR A 5 -3.73 5.95 -0.02
N SER A 6 -4.91 6.16 -0.61
CA SER A 6 -5.08 7.04 -1.77
C SER A 6 -4.65 8.49 -1.50
N LEU A 7 -4.65 8.91 -0.23
CA LEU A 7 -4.24 10.24 0.24
C LEU A 7 -2.72 10.39 0.40
N ILE A 8 -1.95 9.31 0.29
CA ILE A 8 -0.49 9.38 0.42
C ILE A 8 0.09 10.25 -0.70
N LEU A 9 0.88 11.25 -0.30
CA LEU A 9 1.73 12.06 -1.16
C LEU A 9 3.19 11.60 -1.01
N PHE A 10 3.73 10.94 -2.04
CA PHE A 10 5.13 10.48 -2.09
C PHE A 10 6.15 11.60 -2.35
N SER A 11 5.87 12.80 -1.84
CA SER A 11 6.79 13.94 -1.82
C SER A 11 7.13 14.37 -0.39
N GLY A 12 6.76 13.57 0.61
CA GLY A 12 7.14 13.75 2.00
C GLY A 12 8.61 13.40 2.26
N THR A 13 9.10 13.75 3.43
CA THR A 13 10.44 13.41 3.91
C THR A 13 10.31 12.25 4.89
N ASP A 14 11.03 11.15 4.66
CA ASP A 14 11.05 10.03 5.59
C ASP A 14 11.79 10.46 6.87
N PRO A 15 11.12 10.53 8.03
CA PRO A 15 11.75 10.99 9.25
C PRO A 15 12.67 9.91 9.82
N ASP A 16 13.80 10.30 10.39
CA ASP A 16 14.52 9.43 11.32
C ASP A 16 13.61 9.13 12.51
N PRO A 17 13.23 7.86 12.77
CA PRO A 17 12.36 7.50 13.89
C PRO A 17 12.90 7.89 15.26
N MET A 18 14.20 8.10 15.38
CA MET A 18 14.89 8.53 16.60
C MET A 18 15.02 10.05 16.72
N SER A 19 14.70 10.79 15.65
CA SER A 19 14.70 12.24 15.67
C SER A 19 13.70 12.77 16.70
N ARG A 20 14.12 13.84 17.39
CA ARG A 20 13.22 14.66 18.22
C ARG A 20 12.75 15.91 17.48
N ASP A 21 13.27 16.17 16.28
CA ASP A 21 12.88 17.29 15.42
C ASP A 21 11.83 16.86 14.40
N SER A 22 10.62 17.41 14.57
CA SER A 22 9.50 17.29 13.64
C SER A 22 9.28 18.54 12.78
N VAL A 23 10.01 19.62 13.03
CA VAL A 23 9.81 20.94 12.41
C VAL A 23 10.27 20.93 10.95
N ARG A 24 11.32 20.17 10.64
CA ARG A 24 11.89 20.04 9.29
C ARG A 24 11.28 18.91 8.45
N GLN A 25 10.30 18.19 9.00
CA GLN A 25 9.71 17.03 8.34
C GLN A 25 8.49 17.46 7.51
N LYS A 26 8.40 16.91 6.29
CA LYS A 26 7.23 17.07 5.42
C LYS A 26 6.41 15.79 5.43
N PRO A 27 5.14 15.81 5.87
CA PRO A 27 4.36 14.58 5.92
C PRO A 27 3.92 14.16 4.52
N PHE A 28 3.55 12.89 4.42
CA PHE A 28 3.07 12.25 3.21
C PHE A 28 1.56 12.46 3.01
N ILE A 29 1.02 13.61 3.41
CA ILE A 29 -0.39 14.00 3.20
C ILE A 29 -0.46 15.49 2.87
N ASP A 30 -1.46 15.89 2.07
CA ASP A 30 -1.67 17.28 1.73
C ASP A 30 -2.21 18.08 2.92
N ARG A 31 -1.37 18.94 3.50
CA ARG A 31 -1.73 19.78 4.65
C ARG A 31 -2.60 20.98 4.28
N GLN A 32 -2.81 21.27 3.00
CA GLN A 32 -3.78 22.29 2.58
C GLN A 32 -5.22 21.81 2.80
N TYR A 33 -5.45 20.49 2.69
CA TYR A 33 -6.78 19.89 2.80
C TYR A 33 -6.97 19.07 4.09
N PHE A 34 -5.90 18.50 4.64
CA PHE A 34 -5.98 17.61 5.80
C PHE A 34 -5.14 18.10 6.96
N ASN A 35 -5.74 18.10 8.15
CA ASN A 35 -4.98 18.29 9.38
C ASN A 35 -4.06 17.09 9.62
N PHE A 36 -2.82 17.39 10.04
CA PHE A 36 -1.83 16.39 10.38
C PHE A 36 -0.97 16.88 11.54
N GLN A 37 -0.62 15.97 12.44
CA GLN A 37 0.37 16.20 13.48
C GLN A 37 1.30 14.99 13.61
N TYR A 38 2.60 15.26 13.79
CA TYR A 38 3.58 14.26 14.18
C TYR A 38 3.32 13.80 15.62
N GLY A 39 3.92 12.66 15.99
CA GLY A 39 4.04 12.30 17.40
C GLY A 39 4.87 13.34 18.17
N ARG A 40 4.69 13.38 19.48
CA ARG A 40 5.20 14.40 20.41
C ARG A 40 6.36 13.87 21.28
N PRO A 41 7.63 14.10 20.91
CA PRO A 41 8.80 13.67 21.69
C PRO A 41 8.86 14.22 23.11
N GLU A 42 8.21 15.35 23.38
CA GLU A 42 8.07 15.94 24.72
C GLU A 42 7.11 15.13 25.62
N ARG A 43 6.23 14.30 25.02
CA ARG A 43 5.35 13.35 25.71
C ARG A 43 5.85 11.91 25.67
N GLY A 44 7.07 11.70 25.19
CA GLY A 44 7.67 10.38 25.06
C GLY A 44 7.23 9.58 23.82
N GLU A 45 6.57 10.23 22.86
CA GLU A 45 6.23 9.64 21.56
C GLU A 45 7.38 9.81 20.56
N ARG A 46 7.52 8.90 19.60
CA ARG A 46 8.39 9.12 18.43
C ARG A 46 7.67 10.02 17.44
N VAL A 47 8.42 10.72 16.59
CA VAL A 47 7.84 11.54 15.52
C VAL A 47 6.89 10.74 14.61
N ILE A 48 7.17 9.45 14.39
CA ILE A 48 6.33 8.54 13.60
C ILE A 48 5.15 7.94 14.36
N ASP A 49 4.92 8.26 15.64
CA ASP A 49 3.76 7.79 16.39
C ASP A 49 2.48 8.56 15.99
N SER A 50 2.24 8.63 14.68
CA SER A 50 1.10 9.26 14.00
C SER A 50 0.28 8.20 13.28
N GLN A 51 -0.23 7.23 14.04
CA GLN A 51 -0.89 6.04 13.53
C GLN A 51 -2.34 6.36 13.14
N PHE A 52 -2.67 6.38 11.84
CA PHE A 52 -4.05 6.57 11.39
C PHE A 52 -4.75 5.23 11.21
N ALA A 53 -5.87 5.07 11.91
CA ALA A 53 -6.67 3.85 11.89
C ALA A 53 -7.43 3.67 10.58
N THR A 54 -7.73 2.42 10.25
CA THR A 54 -8.75 2.07 9.27
C THR A 54 -9.69 1.02 9.83
N SER A 55 -10.82 0.80 9.16
CA SER A 55 -11.75 -0.29 9.48
C SER A 55 -11.25 -1.67 9.02
N THR A 56 -10.09 -1.76 8.37
CA THR A 56 -9.58 -3.01 7.80
C THR A 56 -8.75 -3.77 8.84
N LYS A 57 -9.35 -4.77 9.51
CA LYS A 57 -8.62 -5.69 10.38
C LYS A 57 -7.64 -6.53 9.55
N TYR A 58 -6.46 -6.77 10.11
CA TYR A 58 -5.59 -7.83 9.61
C TYR A 58 -6.18 -9.17 10.05
N VAL A 59 -6.31 -10.11 9.11
CA VAL A 59 -7.00 -11.38 9.36
C VAL A 59 -6.18 -12.38 10.18
N SER A 60 -4.93 -12.04 10.48
CA SER A 60 -4.05 -12.78 11.39
C SER A 60 -3.54 -11.86 12.50
N THR A 61 -2.60 -12.35 13.29
CA THR A 61 -1.98 -11.60 14.38
C THR A 61 -0.61 -11.06 13.98
N THR A 62 -0.14 -10.01 14.64
CA THR A 62 1.25 -9.54 14.50
C THR A 62 1.98 -9.61 15.84
N MET A 63 3.31 -9.62 15.78
CA MET A 63 4.18 -9.66 16.96
C MET A 63 3.71 -10.75 17.94
N ARG A 64 3.49 -10.43 19.22
CA ARG A 64 3.20 -11.37 20.31
C ARG A 64 1.76 -11.95 20.26
N GLY A 65 1.26 -12.26 19.06
CA GLY A 65 -0.12 -12.71 18.86
C GLY A 65 -1.14 -11.59 18.97
N ASP A 66 -0.74 -10.34 18.74
CA ASP A 66 -1.62 -9.18 18.90
C ASP A 66 -2.61 -9.08 17.73
N GLU A 67 -3.89 -8.95 18.09
CA GLU A 67 -4.92 -8.54 17.14
C GLU A 67 -4.55 -7.19 16.52
N THR A 68 -4.64 -7.12 15.19
CA THR A 68 -4.03 -6.06 14.41
C THR A 68 -5.01 -5.49 13.38
N MET A 69 -4.93 -4.19 13.12
CA MET A 69 -5.56 -3.58 11.94
C MET A 69 -4.50 -3.03 11.00
N PHE A 70 -4.82 -2.93 9.71
CA PHE A 70 -4.05 -2.11 8.80
C PHE A 70 -4.33 -0.64 9.07
N GLY A 71 -3.28 0.17 8.98
CA GLY A 71 -3.39 1.62 9.05
C GLY A 71 -2.37 2.31 8.14
N VAL A 72 -2.47 3.63 8.04
CA VAL A 72 -1.52 4.45 7.28
C VAL A 72 -0.77 5.34 8.27
N ASN A 73 0.53 5.49 8.03
CA ASN A 73 1.34 6.45 8.73
C ASN A 73 1.74 7.57 7.77
N PHE A 74 1.07 8.72 7.85
CA PHE A 74 1.43 9.87 7.02
C PHE A 74 2.70 10.58 7.50
N ALA A 75 3.25 10.24 8.67
CA ALA A 75 4.57 10.72 9.07
C ALA A 75 5.68 10.07 8.23
N ASP A 76 5.52 8.79 7.87
CA ASP A 76 6.58 7.97 7.26
C ASP A 76 6.19 7.37 5.90
N GLY A 77 4.98 7.67 5.41
CA GLY A 77 4.51 7.32 4.06
C GLY A 77 4.12 5.86 3.84
N ARG A 78 3.84 5.09 4.90
CA ARG A 78 3.67 3.63 4.79
C ARG A 78 2.31 3.12 5.27
N ILE A 79 1.86 2.02 4.66
CA ILE A 79 0.87 1.12 5.28
C ILE A 79 1.58 0.33 6.38
N LYS A 80 0.92 0.17 7.53
CA LYS A 80 1.44 -0.55 8.69
C LYS A 80 0.39 -1.50 9.26
N GLY A 81 0.85 -2.56 9.91
CA GLY A 81 0.05 -3.30 10.88
C GLY A 81 0.16 -2.65 12.25
N TYR A 82 -0.98 -2.25 12.83
CA TYR A 82 -1.05 -1.74 14.18
C TYR A 82 -1.78 -2.71 15.08
N GLY A 83 -1.07 -3.31 16.05
CA GLY A 83 -1.70 -4.00 17.16
C GLY A 83 -2.69 -3.07 17.85
N ILE A 84 -3.90 -3.54 18.17
CA ILE A 84 -5.00 -2.69 18.68
C ILE A 84 -5.03 -2.60 20.21
N ARG A 85 -4.14 -3.34 20.88
CA ARG A 85 -3.94 -3.29 22.33
C ARG A 85 -2.67 -2.52 22.66
N ASN A 86 -2.66 -1.82 23.80
CA ASN A 86 -1.45 -1.18 24.29
C ASN A 86 -0.59 -2.22 25.02
N PRO A 87 0.66 -2.48 24.57
CA PRO A 87 1.54 -3.43 25.24
C PRO A 87 1.87 -3.06 26.69
N ARG A 88 1.70 -1.79 27.07
CA ARG A 88 1.91 -1.26 28.43
C ARG A 88 0.63 -1.20 29.26
N GLY A 89 -0.48 -1.76 28.77
CA GLY A 89 -1.80 -1.70 29.39
C GLY A 89 -2.65 -0.50 28.94
N GLY A 90 -3.97 -0.62 29.11
CA GLY A 90 -4.96 0.38 28.68
C GLY A 90 -5.35 0.30 27.20
N GLU A 91 -6.27 1.18 26.79
CA GLU A 91 -6.73 1.26 25.40
C GLU A 91 -5.70 1.96 24.52
N LYS A 92 -5.41 1.38 23.34
CA LYS A 92 -4.58 2.04 22.35
C LYS A 92 -5.42 3.02 21.53
N LYS A 93 -4.94 4.25 21.41
CA LYS A 93 -5.59 5.33 20.66
C LYS A 93 -4.91 5.54 19.32
N PHE A 94 -5.69 6.03 18.36
CA PHE A 94 -5.24 6.26 16.99
C PHE A 94 -5.77 7.61 16.49
N TYR A 95 -5.10 8.16 15.49
CA TYR A 95 -5.68 9.22 14.67
C TYR A 95 -6.71 8.63 13.71
N VAL A 96 -7.71 9.42 13.37
CA VAL A 96 -8.82 8.98 12.52
C VAL A 96 -9.11 10.03 11.45
N LEU A 97 -9.41 9.56 10.25
CA LEU A 97 -10.04 10.32 9.18
C LEU A 97 -11.28 9.54 8.73
N TYR A 98 -12.32 10.27 8.31
CA TYR A 98 -13.59 9.70 7.89
C TYR A 98 -13.79 9.90 6.40
N VAL A 99 -14.44 8.92 5.76
CA VAL A 99 -14.82 8.95 4.33
C VAL A 99 -16.28 8.51 4.20
N ARG A 100 -16.97 8.94 3.14
CA ARG A 100 -18.38 8.61 2.89
C ARG A 100 -18.67 8.37 1.41
N SER A 101 -19.87 7.83 1.13
CA SER A 101 -20.44 7.61 -0.20
C SER A 101 -19.96 6.35 -0.92
N ASN A 102 -18.92 6.41 -1.77
CA ASN A 102 -18.54 5.30 -2.64
C ASN A 102 -18.05 4.08 -1.84
N LYS A 103 -18.89 3.05 -1.70
CA LYS A 103 -18.56 1.79 -1.00
C LYS A 103 -17.88 0.76 -1.89
N ASP A 104 -17.77 1.03 -3.19
CA ASP A 104 -17.19 0.10 -4.16
C ASP A 104 -15.73 0.44 -4.48
N TYR A 105 -15.26 1.62 -4.06
CA TYR A 105 -13.85 1.98 -4.15
C TYR A 105 -12.97 0.91 -3.49
N GLY A 106 -12.05 0.35 -4.28
CA GLY A 106 -11.10 -0.64 -3.80
C GLY A 106 -11.63 -2.07 -3.68
N LYS A 107 -12.86 -2.36 -4.08
CA LYS A 107 -13.29 -3.74 -4.34
C LYS A 107 -12.80 -4.17 -5.72
N ASN A 108 -12.09 -5.28 -5.81
CA ASN A 108 -11.64 -5.81 -7.08
C ASN A 108 -12.79 -6.51 -7.82
N ASP A 109 -12.87 -6.33 -9.14
CA ASP A 109 -13.85 -6.99 -10.02
C ASP A 109 -13.11 -7.57 -11.23
N PHE A 110 -12.50 -8.73 -11.02
CA PHE A 110 -11.69 -9.40 -12.02
C PHE A 110 -12.54 -10.26 -12.96
N LYS A 111 -12.34 -10.08 -14.26
CA LYS A 111 -12.85 -10.95 -15.31
C LYS A 111 -11.69 -11.54 -16.09
N ASP A 112 -11.60 -12.86 -16.09
CA ASP A 112 -10.71 -13.61 -16.98
C ASP A 112 -11.15 -13.42 -18.44
N ASN A 113 -10.22 -13.05 -19.32
CA ASN A 113 -10.49 -12.88 -20.74
C ASN A 113 -10.26 -14.16 -21.55
N GLY A 114 -9.66 -15.20 -20.96
CA GLY A 114 -9.40 -16.48 -21.63
C GLY A 114 -8.23 -16.45 -22.63
N ASP A 115 -7.52 -15.33 -22.74
CA ASP A 115 -6.42 -15.09 -23.68
C ASP A 115 -5.05 -14.89 -23.01
N GLY A 116 -4.98 -15.12 -21.69
CA GLY A 116 -3.80 -14.84 -20.87
C GLY A 116 -3.84 -13.49 -20.15
N THR A 117 -4.95 -12.74 -20.27
CA THR A 117 -5.17 -11.47 -19.56
C THR A 117 -6.37 -11.52 -18.61
N VAL A 118 -6.43 -10.57 -17.68
CA VAL A 118 -7.53 -10.34 -16.73
C VAL A 118 -7.93 -8.88 -16.78
N THR A 119 -9.20 -8.60 -16.98
CA THR A 119 -9.76 -7.24 -16.86
C THR A 119 -10.16 -6.98 -15.41
N ASP A 120 -9.67 -5.90 -14.80
CA ASP A 120 -10.18 -5.38 -13.53
C ASP A 120 -11.20 -4.27 -13.79
N LYS A 121 -12.49 -4.62 -13.77
CA LYS A 121 -13.57 -3.68 -14.07
C LYS A 121 -13.69 -2.55 -13.04
N ALA A 122 -13.16 -2.73 -11.84
CA ALA A 122 -13.18 -1.70 -10.80
C ALA A 122 -12.26 -0.52 -11.13
N THR A 123 -11.16 -0.78 -11.85
CA THR A 123 -10.15 0.23 -12.19
C THR A 123 -10.09 0.53 -13.69
N GLY A 124 -10.68 -0.33 -14.52
CA GLY A 124 -10.53 -0.29 -15.97
C GLY A 124 -9.17 -0.79 -16.47
N LEU A 125 -8.33 -1.33 -15.59
CA LEU A 125 -7.00 -1.86 -15.94
C LEU A 125 -7.12 -3.29 -16.47
N MET A 126 -6.16 -3.66 -17.31
CA MET A 126 -5.95 -5.05 -17.74
C MET A 126 -4.60 -5.54 -17.21
N TRP A 127 -4.60 -6.76 -16.69
CA TRP A 127 -3.43 -7.42 -16.11
C TRP A 127 -3.05 -8.63 -16.93
N MET A 128 -1.75 -8.86 -17.10
CA MET A 128 -1.24 -10.12 -17.60
C MET A 128 -1.34 -11.19 -16.50
N LYS A 129 -1.70 -12.43 -16.88
CA LYS A 129 -1.67 -13.57 -15.96
C LYS A 129 -0.27 -14.15 -15.75
N VAL A 130 0.62 -13.88 -16.69
CA VAL A 130 1.99 -14.38 -16.70
C VAL A 130 2.93 -13.28 -16.20
N ASP A 131 3.96 -13.68 -15.48
CA ASP A 131 5.05 -12.81 -15.08
C ASP A 131 6.20 -12.84 -16.10
N SER A 132 7.23 -12.04 -15.84
CA SER A 132 8.46 -11.98 -16.62
C SER A 132 9.21 -13.32 -16.64
N GLY A 133 9.07 -14.14 -15.60
CA GLY A 133 9.65 -15.48 -15.50
C GLY A 133 9.08 -16.42 -16.56
N LYS A 134 7.76 -16.50 -16.66
CA LYS A 134 7.09 -17.32 -17.67
C LYS A 134 7.42 -16.87 -19.09
N LEU A 135 7.60 -15.56 -19.31
CA LEU A 135 7.99 -14.99 -20.59
C LEU A 135 9.49 -15.07 -20.89
N LYS A 136 10.30 -15.62 -19.97
CA LYS A 136 11.76 -15.72 -20.12
C LYS A 136 12.40 -14.37 -20.42
N ALA A 137 11.94 -13.32 -19.73
CA ALA A 137 12.52 -12.00 -19.85
C ALA A 137 13.94 -11.94 -19.27
N GLY A 138 14.66 -10.87 -19.61
CA GLY A 138 16.03 -10.64 -19.14
C GLY A 138 17.09 -11.40 -19.94
N LYS A 139 18.34 -10.96 -19.84
CA LYS A 139 19.48 -11.51 -20.60
C LYS A 139 19.66 -13.02 -20.39
N ASN A 140 19.41 -13.48 -19.16
CA ASN A 140 19.57 -14.88 -18.76
C ASN A 140 18.29 -15.71 -18.96
N LYS A 141 17.20 -15.11 -19.46
CA LYS A 141 15.90 -15.78 -19.66
C LYS A 141 15.30 -16.38 -18.38
N ASP A 142 15.65 -15.81 -17.22
CA ASP A 142 15.18 -16.23 -15.90
C ASP A 142 14.09 -15.31 -15.32
N GLY A 143 13.64 -14.31 -16.09
CA GLY A 143 12.59 -13.37 -15.73
C GLY A 143 13.04 -12.22 -14.84
N LYS A 144 14.30 -12.18 -14.44
CA LYS A 144 14.83 -11.12 -13.58
C LYS A 144 15.29 -9.95 -14.43
N LEU A 145 14.87 -8.76 -14.03
CA LEU A 145 15.14 -7.51 -14.70
C LEU A 145 15.52 -6.50 -13.61
N ASN A 146 16.54 -5.69 -13.85
CA ASN A 146 16.68 -4.46 -13.08
C ASN A 146 15.55 -3.48 -13.45
N TRP A 147 15.40 -2.40 -12.69
CA TRP A 147 14.25 -1.51 -12.87
C TRP A 147 14.18 -0.88 -14.27
N GLN A 148 15.32 -0.44 -14.82
CA GLN A 148 15.38 0.14 -16.17
C GLN A 148 15.06 -0.90 -17.24
N GLU A 149 15.58 -2.12 -17.09
CA GLU A 149 15.27 -3.24 -17.97
C GLU A 149 13.79 -3.60 -17.92
N ALA A 150 13.15 -3.54 -16.74
CA ALA A 150 11.74 -3.83 -16.57
C ALA A 150 10.83 -2.79 -17.26
N LEU A 151 11.17 -1.51 -17.14
CA LEU A 151 10.49 -0.44 -17.88
C LEU A 151 10.61 -0.65 -19.39
N ASN A 152 11.85 -0.78 -19.88
CA ASN A 152 12.11 -0.97 -21.30
C ASN A 152 11.46 -2.25 -21.84
N TRP A 153 11.49 -3.34 -21.08
CA TRP A 153 10.88 -4.61 -21.49
C TRP A 153 9.37 -4.47 -21.64
N ALA A 154 8.69 -3.87 -20.66
CA ALA A 154 7.24 -3.69 -20.68
C ALA A 154 6.80 -2.86 -21.90
N GLU A 155 7.47 -1.73 -22.16
CA GLU A 155 7.15 -0.83 -23.29
C GLU A 155 7.33 -1.47 -24.67
N ASN A 156 8.16 -2.52 -24.78
CA ASN A 156 8.41 -3.25 -26.02
C ASN A 156 7.69 -4.59 -26.09
N LEU A 157 6.97 -4.98 -25.04
CA LEU A 157 6.32 -6.29 -24.95
C LEU A 157 5.09 -6.33 -25.85
N LYS A 158 5.00 -7.39 -26.67
CA LYS A 158 3.77 -7.75 -27.40
C LYS A 158 3.23 -9.05 -26.84
N TYR A 159 2.04 -9.00 -26.24
CA TYR A 159 1.44 -10.14 -25.58
C TYR A 159 -0.09 -10.08 -25.68
N ALA A 160 -0.73 -11.23 -25.92
CA ALA A 160 -2.18 -11.38 -26.06
C ALA A 160 -2.84 -10.39 -27.05
N GLY A 161 -2.11 -9.96 -28.09
CA GLY A 161 -2.59 -8.99 -29.08
C GLY A 161 -2.41 -7.51 -28.71
N TYR A 162 -1.86 -7.21 -27.53
CA TYR A 162 -1.61 -5.85 -27.04
C TYR A 162 -0.12 -5.53 -27.02
N SER A 163 0.22 -4.23 -27.14
CA SER A 163 1.61 -3.74 -27.19
C SER A 163 1.85 -2.47 -26.37
N ASP A 164 0.91 -2.10 -25.52
CA ASP A 164 0.89 -0.91 -24.66
C ASP A 164 1.08 -1.29 -23.18
N TRP A 165 1.80 -2.40 -22.94
CA TRP A 165 2.11 -2.86 -21.59
C TRP A 165 3.09 -1.92 -20.88
N ARG A 166 2.93 -1.80 -19.56
CA ARG A 166 3.79 -1.00 -18.69
C ARG A 166 3.82 -1.59 -17.28
N LEU A 167 4.79 -1.15 -16.48
CA LEU A 167 4.74 -1.43 -15.05
C LEU A 167 3.58 -0.63 -14.40
N PRO A 168 2.89 -1.21 -13.39
CA PRO A 168 1.90 -0.48 -12.63
C PRO A 168 2.59 0.59 -11.78
N ASN A 169 1.94 1.73 -11.62
CA ASN A 169 2.34 2.68 -10.59
C ASN A 169 1.91 2.17 -9.20
N VAL A 170 2.39 2.84 -8.14
CA VAL A 170 2.16 2.38 -6.77
C VAL A 170 0.67 2.33 -6.37
N LYS A 171 -0.18 3.21 -6.91
CA LYS A 171 -1.63 3.22 -6.63
C LYS A 171 -2.37 2.13 -7.39
N GLU A 172 -1.98 1.86 -8.63
CA GLU A 172 -2.52 0.76 -9.42
C GLU A 172 -2.15 -0.59 -8.80
N LEU A 173 -0.90 -0.75 -8.36
CA LEU A 173 -0.48 -1.95 -7.62
C LEU A 173 -1.31 -2.12 -6.34
N GLN A 174 -1.53 -1.04 -5.59
CA GLN A 174 -2.31 -1.11 -4.35
C GLN A 174 -3.80 -1.44 -4.60
N SER A 175 -4.34 -1.03 -5.74
CA SER A 175 -5.73 -1.26 -6.11
C SER A 175 -6.09 -2.75 -6.18
N ILE A 176 -5.13 -3.63 -6.50
CA ILE A 176 -5.34 -5.08 -6.65
C ILE A 176 -5.05 -5.91 -5.40
N VAL A 177 -4.59 -5.30 -4.31
CA VAL A 177 -4.31 -6.02 -3.07
C VAL A 177 -5.61 -6.45 -2.38
N ASP A 178 -5.70 -7.73 -2.04
CA ASP A 178 -6.78 -8.29 -1.23
C ASP A 178 -6.36 -8.36 0.25
N TYR A 179 -6.93 -7.46 1.06
CA TYR A 179 -6.66 -7.36 2.49
C TYR A 179 -7.49 -8.33 3.36
N THR A 180 -8.33 -9.17 2.75
CA THR A 180 -9.09 -10.22 3.45
C THR A 180 -8.29 -11.52 3.60
N ARG A 181 -7.05 -11.54 3.08
CA ARG A 181 -6.21 -12.72 2.98
C ARG A 181 -4.91 -12.57 3.74
N SER A 182 -4.35 -13.69 4.16
CA SER A 182 -3.00 -13.79 4.72
C SER A 182 -2.48 -15.23 4.54
N PRO A 183 -1.16 -15.46 4.50
CA PRO A 183 -0.61 -16.81 4.42
C PRO A 183 -1.14 -17.73 5.54
N ALA A 184 -1.30 -17.19 6.75
CA ALA A 184 -1.76 -17.95 7.90
C ALA A 184 -3.24 -18.35 7.85
N THR A 185 -4.04 -17.78 6.95
CA THR A 185 -5.51 -17.93 6.97
C THR A 185 -6.12 -18.38 5.65
N THR A 186 -5.40 -18.27 4.53
CA THR A 186 -5.98 -18.44 3.19
C THR A 186 -5.06 -19.11 2.17
N ASP A 187 -4.03 -19.82 2.65
CA ASP A 187 -3.17 -20.68 1.82
C ASP A 187 -3.78 -22.08 1.66
#